data_AF-A0A379W2D1-F1
#
_entry.id   AF-A0A379W2D1-F1
#
_cell.length_a   1.000
_cell.length_b   1.000
_cell.length_c   1.000
_cell.angle_alpha   90.00
_cell.angle_beta   90.00
_cell.angle_gamma   90.00
#
_symmetry.space_group_name_H-M   'P 1'
#
loop_
_entity.id
_entity.type
_entity.pdbx_description
1 polymer ?
#
loop_
_entity_poly.entity_id
_entity_poly.type
_entity_poly.pdbx_seq_one_letter_code
_entity_poly.pdbx_strand_id
1 'polypeptide(L)'
;MEVHDIPSIVSAVRRVAPEAVIMIDNTWAAGVLFKALEFDIDISIQAGTKYLIGHSDAMVGTAVANARCWEQLRENAYLMGQMLDADTAYMTSRGLRTLGVRLRQHQESSLKSPHGWRTILRSRALIIRPCRVAKVMRSGNETLQAAAACSPLCSIKS
;
A
#
# COMPACT_ATOMS: atom_id res chain seq x y z
N MET A 1 -4.86 0.60 16.53
CA MET A 1 -4.80 1.05 15.13
C MET A 1 -5.75 0.17 14.35
N GLU A 2 -6.65 0.81 13.62
CA GLU A 2 -7.73 0.16 12.90
C GLU A 2 -7.25 -0.17 11.48
N VAL A 3 -7.70 -1.31 10.93
CA VAL A 3 -7.41 -1.69 9.55
C VAL A 3 -8.73 -1.62 8.79
N HIS A 4 -8.77 -0.74 7.79
CA HIS A 4 -9.97 -0.55 6.98
C HIS A 4 -10.10 -1.65 5.92
N ASP A 5 -11.33 -2.13 5.71
CA ASP A 5 -11.67 -3.01 4.61
C ASP A 5 -11.82 -2.19 3.31
N ILE A 6 -10.68 -1.94 2.66
CA ILE A 6 -10.58 -1.09 1.47
C ILE A 6 -11.49 -1.58 0.32
N PRO A 7 -11.49 -2.86 -0.09
CA PRO A 7 -12.37 -3.32 -1.17
C PRO A 7 -13.86 -3.05 -0.91
N SER A 8 -14.33 -3.28 0.32
CA SER A 8 -15.73 -3.05 0.68
C SER A 8 -16.08 -1.57 0.68
N ILE A 9 -15.18 -0.71 1.18
CA ILE A 9 -15.37 0.75 1.17
C ILE A 9 -15.42 1.28 -0.26
N VAL A 10 -14.45 0.88 -1.10
CA VAL A 10 -14.40 1.31 -2.51
C VAL A 10 -15.67 0.88 -3.24
N SER A 11 -16.09 -0.37 -3.07
CA SER A 11 -17.33 -0.89 -3.66
C SER A 11 -18.56 -0.11 -3.19
N ALA A 12 -18.65 0.25 -1.91
CA ALA A 12 -19.75 1.04 -1.37
C ALA A 12 -19.79 2.46 -1.95
N VAL A 13 -18.63 3.13 -2.05
CA VAL A 13 -18.53 4.47 -2.63
C VAL A 13 -18.91 4.44 -4.11
N ARG A 14 -18.37 3.50 -4.89
CA ARG A 14 -18.66 3.39 -6.34
C ARG A 14 -20.13 3.13 -6.64
N ARG A 15 -20.87 2.45 -5.75
CA ARG A 15 -22.32 2.24 -5.89
C ARG A 15 -23.14 3.53 -5.74
N VAL A 16 -22.72 4.44 -4.86
CA VAL A 16 -23.46 5.67 -4.55
C VAL A 16 -23.00 6.84 -5.42
N ALA A 17 -21.69 6.96 -5.62
CA ALA A 17 -21.04 8.03 -6.35
C ALA A 17 -19.91 7.44 -7.21
N PRO A 18 -20.22 6.88 -8.39
CA PRO A 18 -19.22 6.25 -9.26
C PRO A 18 -18.09 7.20 -9.65
N GLU A 19 -18.41 8.49 -9.81
CA GLU A 19 -17.47 9.53 -10.20
C GLU A 19 -16.61 10.09 -9.06
N ALA A 20 -16.87 9.73 -7.79
CA ALA A 20 -16.09 10.24 -6.68
C ALA A 20 -14.60 9.87 -6.81
N VAL A 21 -13.71 10.81 -6.50
CA VAL A 21 -12.26 10.53 -6.46
C VAL A 21 -11.93 9.92 -5.11
N ILE A 22 -11.37 8.70 -5.13
CA ILE A 22 -11.00 7.98 -3.91
C ILE A 22 -9.50 8.12 -3.69
N MET A 23 -9.12 8.62 -2.52
CA MET A 23 -7.72 8.84 -2.15
C MET A 23 -7.38 8.08 -0.88
N ILE A 24 -6.17 7.53 -0.79
CA ILE A 24 -5.69 6.82 0.41
C ILE A 24 -4.32 7.32 0.86
N ASP A 25 -4.12 7.44 2.17
CA ASP A 25 -2.79 7.53 2.76
C ASP A 25 -2.18 6.12 2.88
N ASN A 26 -1.20 5.85 2.04
CA ASN A 26 -0.49 4.58 1.93
C ASN A 26 0.88 4.61 2.63
N THR A 27 1.11 5.56 3.55
CA THR A 27 2.40 5.74 4.23
C THR A 27 2.82 4.47 4.96
N TRP A 28 1.90 3.81 5.68
CA TRP A 28 2.23 2.61 6.48
C TRP A 28 2.57 1.37 5.64
N ALA A 29 2.04 1.28 4.41
CA ALA A 29 2.41 0.21 3.49
C ALA A 29 3.63 0.58 2.62
N ALA A 30 4.20 1.78 2.83
CA ALA A 30 5.34 2.33 2.09
C ALA A 30 5.15 2.32 0.56
N GLY A 31 3.91 2.29 0.06
CA GLY A 31 3.59 2.18 -1.37
C GLY A 31 3.87 0.83 -2.03
N VAL A 32 4.61 -0.06 -1.36
CA VAL A 32 5.09 -1.33 -1.93
C VAL A 32 4.39 -2.56 -1.34
N LEU A 33 3.91 -2.48 -0.11
CA LEU A 33 3.20 -3.58 0.57
C LEU A 33 1.71 -3.61 0.21
N PHE A 34 1.15 -2.47 -0.16
CA PHE A 34 -0.24 -2.34 -0.62
C PHE A 34 -0.29 -1.52 -1.89
N LYS A 35 -0.70 -2.15 -2.99
CA LYS A 35 -0.80 -1.52 -4.30
C LYS A 35 -2.19 -0.90 -4.47
N ALA A 36 -2.38 0.28 -3.89
CA ALA A 36 -3.68 0.95 -3.82
C ALA A 36 -4.43 1.05 -5.17
N LEU A 37 -3.71 1.36 -6.27
CA LEU A 37 -4.32 1.50 -7.59
C LEU A 37 -4.92 0.20 -8.14
N GLU A 38 -4.46 -0.97 -7.67
CA GLU A 38 -5.06 -2.27 -8.06
C GLU A 38 -6.43 -2.50 -7.40
N PHE A 39 -6.77 -1.70 -6.37
CA PHE A 39 -8.04 -1.77 -5.63
C PHE A 39 -9.00 -0.64 -6.00
N ASP A 40 -8.89 -0.08 -7.21
CA ASP A 40 -9.76 0.98 -7.74
C ASP A 40 -9.74 2.29 -6.94
N ILE A 41 -8.63 2.52 -6.22
CA ILE A 41 -8.31 3.81 -5.61
C ILE A 41 -7.67 4.70 -6.69
N ASP A 42 -8.10 5.96 -6.77
CA ASP A 42 -7.64 6.90 -7.79
C ASP A 42 -6.27 7.49 -7.46
N ILE A 43 -6.03 7.83 -6.19
CA ILE A 43 -4.78 8.47 -5.74
C ILE A 43 -4.24 7.81 -4.47
N SER A 44 -2.97 7.40 -4.50
CA SER A 44 -2.21 6.95 -3.33
C SER A 44 -1.25 8.05 -2.89
N ILE A 45 -1.46 8.59 -1.69
CA ILE A 45 -0.58 9.57 -1.05
C ILE A 45 0.35 8.86 -0.07
N GLN A 46 1.59 9.30 0.03
CA GLN A 46 2.53 8.80 1.03
C GLN A 46 3.38 9.95 1.57
N ALA A 47 3.53 10.00 2.90
CA ALA A 47 4.56 10.79 3.54
C ALA A 47 5.91 10.06 3.35
N GLY A 48 6.63 10.40 2.29
CA GLY A 48 7.92 9.79 1.98
C GLY A 48 9.04 10.16 2.96
N THR A 49 8.85 11.19 3.79
CA THR A 49 9.62 11.45 5.02
C THR A 49 9.77 10.21 5.93
N LYS A 50 8.84 9.25 5.83
CA LYS A 50 8.83 8.02 6.62
C LYS A 50 9.66 6.93 5.95
N TYR A 51 9.01 5.94 5.34
CA TYR A 51 9.68 4.74 4.86
C TYR A 51 10.49 4.96 3.58
N LEU A 52 10.07 5.86 2.67
CA LEU A 52 10.78 6.11 1.41
C LEU A 52 12.19 6.65 1.66
N ILE A 53 12.29 7.79 2.35
CA ILE A 53 13.58 8.33 2.79
C ILE A 53 14.21 7.35 3.78
N GLY A 54 13.52 7.04 4.89
CA GLY A 54 13.92 6.00 5.83
C GLY A 54 15.16 6.32 6.68
N HIS A 55 15.69 7.53 6.59
CA HIS A 55 16.90 8.00 7.28
C HIS A 55 16.66 9.24 8.17
N SER A 56 15.41 9.71 8.27
CA SER A 56 15.00 10.82 9.15
C SER A 56 15.74 12.15 8.91
N ASP A 57 16.23 12.38 7.71
CA ASP A 57 17.15 13.47 7.34
C ASP A 57 16.59 14.44 6.29
N ALA A 58 15.45 14.13 5.67
CA ALA A 58 14.77 15.02 4.74
C ALA A 58 13.24 14.79 4.74
N MET A 59 12.49 15.72 4.15
CA MET A 59 11.03 15.66 4.06
C MET A 59 10.56 15.56 2.61
N VAL A 60 9.74 14.57 2.30
CA VAL A 60 9.15 14.43 0.95
C VAL A 60 7.73 13.90 1.06
N GLY A 61 6.84 14.44 0.22
CA GLY A 61 5.51 13.90 -0.04
C GLY A 61 5.45 13.28 -1.43
N THR A 62 4.71 12.20 -1.58
CA THR A 62 4.46 11.60 -2.90
C THR A 62 2.98 11.35 -3.09
N ALA A 63 2.49 11.56 -4.30
CA ALA A 63 1.14 11.22 -4.72
C ALA A 63 1.23 10.50 -6.05
N VAL A 64 0.68 9.28 -6.11
CA VAL A 64 0.62 8.46 -7.32
C VAL A 64 -0.84 8.35 -7.72
N ALA A 65 -1.16 8.73 -8.95
CA ALA A 65 -2.53 8.74 -9.46
C ALA A 65 -2.70 7.82 -10.67
N ASN A 66 -3.93 7.37 -10.91
CA ASN A 66 -4.33 6.73 -12.16
C ASN A 66 -4.41 7.75 -13.31
N ALA A 67 -4.62 7.26 -14.54
CA ALA A 67 -4.71 8.11 -15.73
C ALA A 67 -5.85 9.14 -15.67
N ARG A 68 -6.95 8.83 -14.97
CA ARG A 68 -8.11 9.72 -14.83
C ARG A 68 -7.77 10.98 -14.03
N CYS A 69 -7.00 10.85 -12.95
CA CYS A 69 -6.68 11.96 -12.07
C CYS A 69 -5.30 12.59 -12.32
N TRP A 70 -4.44 11.95 -13.12
CA TRP A 70 -3.05 12.36 -13.29
C TRP A 70 -2.89 13.79 -13.83
N GLU A 71 -3.57 14.14 -14.93
CA GLU A 71 -3.42 15.47 -15.55
C GLU A 71 -3.81 16.57 -14.56
N GLN A 72 -4.96 16.43 -13.90
CA GLN A 72 -5.43 17.39 -12.91
C GLN A 72 -4.50 17.49 -11.69
N LEU A 73 -4.01 16.35 -11.18
CA LEU A 73 -3.07 16.33 -10.06
C LEU A 73 -1.76 17.03 -10.41
N ARG A 74 -1.23 16.75 -11.61
CA ARG A 74 0.00 17.35 -12.13
C ARG A 74 -0.15 18.86 -12.25
N GLU A 75 -1.16 19.34 -12.96
CA GLU A 75 -1.37 20.79 -13.16
C GLU A 75 -1.54 21.53 -11.83
N ASN A 76 -2.33 20.97 -10.90
CA ASN A 76 -2.50 21.56 -9.58
C ASN A 76 -1.19 21.61 -8.77
N ALA A 77 -0.35 20.56 -8.85
CA ALA A 77 0.96 20.56 -8.21
C ALA A 77 1.88 21.65 -8.80
N TYR A 78 1.84 21.87 -10.12
CA TYR A 78 2.56 22.95 -10.78
C TYR A 78 2.07 24.33 -10.33
N LEU A 79 0.75 24.57 -10.37
CA LEU A 79 0.16 25.85 -10.00
C LEU A 79 0.38 26.22 -8.53
N MET A 80 0.37 25.23 -7.63
CA MET A 80 0.64 25.42 -6.20
C MET A 80 2.14 25.41 -5.84
N GLY A 81 3.03 25.25 -6.82
CA GLY A 81 4.48 25.19 -6.58
C GLY A 81 4.91 24.03 -5.69
N GLN A 82 4.17 22.92 -5.69
CA GLN A 82 4.48 21.71 -4.89
C GLN A 82 5.61 20.92 -5.57
N MET A 83 6.82 21.48 -5.51
CA MET A 83 8.02 20.93 -6.13
C MET A 83 9.00 20.42 -5.08
N LEU A 84 9.78 19.41 -5.47
CA LEU A 84 10.85 18.85 -4.64
C LEU A 84 12.19 19.46 -5.06
N ASP A 85 13.02 19.84 -4.10
CA ASP A 85 14.38 20.25 -4.37
C ASP A 85 15.25 19.06 -4.82
N ALA A 86 16.31 19.36 -5.58
CA ALA A 86 17.16 18.32 -6.18
C ALA A 86 17.89 17.46 -5.14
N ASP A 87 18.29 18.07 -4.01
CA ASP A 87 19.03 17.38 -2.96
C ASP A 87 18.13 16.40 -2.21
N THR A 88 16.91 16.80 -1.86
CA THR A 88 15.90 15.92 -1.28
C THR A 88 15.49 14.82 -2.25
N ALA A 89 15.39 15.11 -3.55
CA ALA A 89 15.13 14.10 -4.58
C ALA A 89 16.26 13.05 -4.63
N TYR A 90 17.51 13.48 -4.53
CA TYR A 90 18.67 12.59 -4.44
C TYR A 90 18.67 11.74 -3.17
N MET A 91 18.42 12.37 -2.01
CA MET A 91 18.35 11.69 -0.71
C MET A 91 17.22 10.66 -0.68
N THR A 92 16.05 10.98 -1.25
CA THR A 92 14.94 10.05 -1.42
C THR A 92 15.34 8.87 -2.31
N SER A 93 15.98 9.13 -3.44
CA SER A 93 16.46 8.08 -4.36
C SER A 93 17.52 7.17 -3.71
N ARG A 94 18.39 7.72 -2.86
CA ARG A 94 19.31 6.95 -2.01
C ARG A 94 18.54 6.06 -1.03
N GLY A 95 17.53 6.58 -0.36
CA GLY A 95 16.66 5.84 0.56
C GLY A 95 15.95 4.66 -0.10
N LEU A 96 15.45 4.84 -1.33
CA LEU A 96 14.75 3.81 -2.09
C LEU A 96 15.59 2.57 -2.36
N ARG A 97 16.90 2.71 -2.59
CA ARG A 97 17.81 1.58 -2.86
C ARG A 97 17.86 0.56 -1.72
N THR A 98 17.60 0.99 -0.49
CA THR A 98 17.60 0.12 0.70
C THR A 98 16.20 -0.13 1.26
N LEU A 99 15.14 0.37 0.62
CA LEU A 99 13.77 0.26 1.11
C LEU A 99 13.37 -1.20 1.39
N GLY A 100 13.65 -2.10 0.45
CA GLY A 100 13.25 -3.50 0.58
C GLY A 100 13.91 -4.21 1.77
N VAL A 101 15.20 -3.97 2.04
CA VAL A 101 15.89 -4.58 3.18
C VAL A 101 15.45 -3.96 4.50
N ARG A 102 15.24 -2.64 4.54
CA ARG A 102 14.73 -1.93 5.72
C ARG A 102 13.33 -2.39 6.10
N LEU A 103 12.40 -2.46 5.14
CA LEU A 103 11.03 -2.92 5.40
C LEU A 103 10.98 -4.36 5.92
N ARG A 104 11.82 -5.25 5.37
CA ARG A 104 11.93 -6.64 5.83
C ARG A 104 12.40 -6.69 7.30
N GLN A 105 13.43 -5.92 7.64
CA GLN A 105 13.91 -5.82 9.01
C GLN A 105 12.87 -5.18 9.95
N HIS A 106 12.16 -4.14 9.51
CA HIS A 106 11.06 -3.55 10.29
C HIS A 106 9.99 -4.59 10.62
N GLN A 107 9.56 -5.38 9.61
CA GLN A 107 8.60 -6.45 9.82
C GLN A 107 9.10 -7.49 10.83
N GLU A 108 10.33 -7.98 10.68
CA GLU A 108 10.90 -8.98 11.58
C GLU A 108 11.05 -8.46 13.01
N SER A 109 11.56 -7.24 13.18
CA SER A 109 11.72 -6.61 14.49
C SER A 109 10.37 -6.38 15.17
N SER A 110 9.35 -5.92 14.42
CA SER A 110 7.99 -5.74 14.93
C SER A 110 7.36 -7.05 15.42
N LEU A 111 7.60 -8.16 14.71
CA LEU A 111 7.10 -9.49 15.10
C LEU A 111 7.82 -10.08 16.32
N LYS A 112 9.12 -9.80 16.47
CA LYS A 112 9.93 -10.28 17.61
C LYS A 112 9.62 -9.52 18.91
N SER A 113 9.07 -8.31 18.84
CA SER A 113 8.82 -7.48 20.01
C SER A 113 7.75 -8.09 20.95
N PRO A 114 8.02 -8.21 22.27
CA PRO A 114 7.09 -8.78 23.27
C PRO A 114 5.72 -8.09 23.38
N HIS A 115 5.56 -6.87 22.86
CA HIS A 115 4.29 -6.14 22.90
C HIS A 115 3.48 -6.26 21.59
N GLY A 116 4.15 -6.57 20.48
CA GLY A 116 3.50 -6.78 19.18
C GLY A 116 2.64 -8.03 19.17
N TRP A 117 3.12 -9.14 19.77
CA TRP A 117 2.40 -10.41 19.80
C TRP A 117 1.13 -10.38 20.67
N ARG A 118 1.15 -9.69 21.82
CA ARG A 118 -0.01 -9.64 22.75
C ARG A 118 -1.15 -8.79 22.21
N THR A 119 -0.84 -7.73 21.47
CA THR A 119 -1.86 -6.80 20.95
C THR A 119 -2.57 -7.39 19.73
N ILE A 120 -1.83 -8.09 18.85
CA ILE A 120 -2.38 -8.76 17.66
C ILE A 120 -3.31 -9.91 18.03
N LEU A 121 -3.07 -10.62 19.14
CA LEU A 121 -3.91 -11.75 19.56
C LEU A 121 -5.16 -11.34 20.37
N ARG A 122 -5.20 -10.13 20.93
CA ARG A 122 -6.32 -9.70 21.79
C ARG A 122 -7.46 -9.08 20.98
N SER A 123 -7.16 -8.50 19.82
CA SER A 123 -8.14 -8.19 18.80
C SER A 123 -8.33 -9.45 17.96
N ARG A 124 -9.55 -10.00 17.84
CA ARG A 124 -9.90 -10.99 16.80
C ARG A 124 -9.82 -10.37 15.37
N ALA A 125 -8.87 -9.49 15.13
CA ALA A 125 -8.60 -8.92 13.82
C ALA A 125 -7.81 -9.96 13.04
N LEU A 126 -8.50 -10.55 12.05
CA LEU A 126 -7.98 -11.44 11.03
C LEU A 126 -6.51 -11.12 10.69
N ILE A 127 -5.63 -12.09 10.90
CA ILE A 127 -4.25 -12.04 10.42
C ILE A 127 -4.32 -12.06 8.90
N ILE A 128 -4.32 -10.90 8.25
CA ILE A 128 -4.06 -10.81 6.82
C ILE A 128 -2.56 -11.03 6.65
N ARG A 129 -2.15 -12.29 6.50
CA ARG A 129 -0.86 -12.60 5.91
C ARG A 129 -0.83 -11.91 4.54
N PRO A 130 0.20 -11.12 4.20
CA PRO A 130 0.39 -10.73 2.80
C PRO A 130 0.43 -12.03 2.01
N CYS A 131 -0.57 -12.20 1.16
CA CYS A 131 -0.73 -13.36 0.31
C CYS A 131 0.61 -13.56 -0.41
N ARG A 132 1.19 -14.75 -0.31
CA ARG A 132 2.41 -15.12 -1.02
C ARG A 132 2.11 -14.93 -2.50
N VAL A 133 2.50 -13.79 -3.08
CA VAL A 133 2.39 -13.54 -4.52
C VAL A 133 3.32 -14.55 -5.20
N ALA A 134 2.78 -15.70 -5.56
CA ALA A 134 3.43 -16.65 -6.43
C ALA A 134 3.56 -15.95 -7.79
N LYS A 135 4.80 -15.66 -8.19
CA LYS A 135 5.15 -15.18 -9.52
C LYS A 135 4.79 -16.29 -10.51
N VAL A 136 3.62 -16.22 -11.15
CA VAL A 136 3.30 -17.05 -12.32
C VAL A 136 3.95 -16.40 -13.53
N MET A 137 5.09 -16.95 -13.95
CA MET A 137 5.70 -16.69 -15.25
C MET A 137 4.86 -17.42 -16.30
N ARG A 138 4.27 -16.70 -17.26
CA ARG A 138 3.50 -17.30 -18.37
C ARG A 138 4.43 -17.90 -19.41
N SER A 139 4.19 -19.16 -19.75
CA SER A 139 4.60 -19.81 -21.00
C SER A 139 3.40 -20.61 -21.49
N GLY A 140 2.98 -20.37 -22.74
CA GLY A 140 2.22 -21.28 -23.60
C GLY A 140 0.86 -21.82 -23.14
N ASN A 141 -0.20 -21.47 -23.87
CA ASN A 141 -1.47 -22.19 -24.05
C ASN A 141 -1.78 -23.37 -23.12
N GLU A 142 -2.57 -23.13 -22.07
CA GLU A 142 -3.56 -24.08 -21.54
C GLU A 142 -4.46 -23.38 -20.51
N THR A 143 -5.77 -23.43 -20.74
CA THR A 143 -6.82 -22.96 -19.82
C THR A 143 -6.92 -23.92 -18.64
N LEU A 144 -6.42 -23.54 -17.46
CA LEU A 144 -6.66 -24.27 -16.22
C LEU A 144 -7.05 -23.33 -15.06
N GLN A 145 -8.17 -23.64 -14.44
CA GLN A 145 -8.78 -22.97 -13.29
C GLN A 145 -7.81 -22.85 -12.11
N ALA A 146 -7.58 -21.63 -11.64
CA ALA A 146 -6.94 -21.40 -10.35
C ALA A 146 -7.98 -21.59 -9.23
N ALA A 147 -8.08 -22.82 -8.69
CA ALA A 147 -8.75 -23.06 -7.43
C ALA A 147 -7.92 -22.41 -6.31
N ALA A 148 -8.49 -21.39 -5.66
CA ALA A 148 -7.94 -20.84 -4.42
C ALA A 148 -8.04 -21.93 -3.33
N ALA A 149 -6.93 -22.62 -3.05
CA ALA A 149 -6.84 -23.53 -1.92
C ALA A 149 -6.83 -22.71 -0.61
N CYS A 150 -8.03 -22.31 -0.17
CA CYS A 150 -8.27 -21.87 1.20
C CYS A 150 -8.19 -23.10 2.11
N SER A 151 -7.32 -23.08 3.11
CA SER A 151 -7.22 -24.14 4.10
C SER A 151 -8.55 -24.29 4.88
N PRO A 152 -8.94 -25.49 5.36
CA PRO A 152 -10.32 -25.82 5.74
C PRO A 152 -10.79 -25.27 7.10
N LEU A 153 -10.15 -24.23 7.64
CA LEU A 153 -10.48 -23.71 8.98
C LEU A 153 -11.43 -22.50 8.96
N CYS A 154 -11.89 -22.06 7.79
CA CYS A 154 -12.84 -20.95 7.65
C CYS A 154 -14.27 -21.47 7.40
N SER A 155 -14.83 -22.18 8.37
CA SER A 155 -16.28 -22.43 8.43
C SER A 155 -16.90 -21.44 9.42
N ILE A 156 -17.44 -20.34 8.90
CA ILE A 156 -18.29 -19.42 9.67
C ILE A 156 -19.62 -20.13 9.88
N LYS A 157 -19.96 -20.48 11.13
CA LYS A 157 -21.33 -20.84 11.51
C LYS A 157 -22.18 -19.58 11.43
N SER A 158 -23.36 -19.75 10.81
CA SER A 158 -24.48 -18.81 10.59
C SER A 158 -24.70 -17.78 11.68
#